data_AF-A0AAU1ALX5-F1
#
_entry.id   AF-A0AAU1ALX5-F1
#
_cell.length_a   1.000
_cell.length_b   1.000
_cell.length_c   1.000
_cell.angle_alpha   90.00
_cell.angle_beta   90.00
_cell.angle_gamma   90.00
#
_symmetry.space_group_name_H-M   'P 1'
#
loop_
_entity.id
_entity.type
_entity.pdbx_description
1 polymer ?
#
loop_
_entity_poly.entity_id
_entity_poly.type
_entity_poly.pdbx_seq_one_letter_code
_entity_poly.pdbx_strand_id
1 'polypeptide(L)'
;MPRTTWGRGQPEVATASDAGRCRRLRPGRRARRRPGRPADRRTHRGHRLGPRPRNRPDDPHRRSAAATWYADSAQTTVLGVRTATSYPGNDYGLIRYTSGIAHPSAVYTYPGLLTINGPGNAYVGQAVCRSGVTTGVRCGTVTGLNQTVNYATGVIYGLIRTNICAEPGDSGGPLYVASTGTIIGILSGGSGNCTSGGTTYYQPIAAVLAAYGLTLP
;
A
#
# COMPACT_ATOMS: atom_id res chain seq x y z
N MET A 1 7.59 8.16 13.44
CA MET A 1 7.80 6.70 13.55
C MET A 1 7.15 6.03 12.35
N PRO A 2 7.88 5.34 11.46
CA PRO A 2 7.32 4.35 10.56
C PRO A 2 7.34 3.03 11.32
N ARG A 3 6.19 2.65 11.87
CA ARG A 3 6.00 1.37 12.56
C ARG A 3 4.91 0.59 11.83
N THR A 4 5.31 -0.05 10.75
CA THR A 4 4.61 -1.21 10.19
C THR A 4 5.56 -2.38 10.38
N THR A 5 5.29 -3.21 11.38
CA THR A 5 6.13 -4.33 11.82
C THR A 5 5.52 -5.66 11.38
N TRP A 6 6.35 -6.57 10.85
CA TRP A 6 5.93 -7.95 10.59
C TRP A 6 7.03 -8.95 10.95
N GLY A 7 6.62 -10.01 11.67
CA GLY A 7 7.33 -11.30 11.83
C GLY A 7 8.54 -11.33 12.78
N ARG A 8 8.44 -12.10 13.88
CA ARG A 8 9.63 -12.81 14.40
C ARG A 8 9.84 -14.05 13.55
N GLY A 9 11.06 -14.32 13.09
CA GLY A 9 11.40 -15.61 12.45
C GLY A 9 11.43 -15.62 10.92
N GLN A 10 11.02 -14.55 10.23
CA GLN A 10 11.35 -14.34 8.82
C GLN A 10 11.95 -12.94 8.68
N PRO A 11 13.05 -12.77 7.92
CA PRO A 11 13.72 -11.48 7.86
C PRO A 11 12.95 -10.49 6.97
N GLU A 12 11.79 -10.85 6.38
CA GLU A 12 11.12 -10.07 5.34
C GLU A 12 9.71 -9.59 5.72
N VAL A 13 9.42 -8.33 5.40
CA VAL A 13 8.10 -7.69 5.55
C VAL A 13 7.49 -7.38 4.20
N ALA A 14 6.22 -7.75 4.03
CA ALA A 14 5.43 -7.28 2.91
C ALA A 14 4.85 -5.88 3.16
N THR A 15 5.14 -4.94 2.26
CA THR A 15 4.53 -3.60 2.17
C THR A 15 3.77 -3.50 0.86
N ALA A 16 2.86 -2.54 0.70
CA ALA A 16 2.24 -2.23 -0.59
C ALA A 16 2.60 -0.81 -1.01
N SER A 17 2.50 -0.54 -2.32
CA SER A 17 2.65 0.81 -2.86
C SER A 17 1.51 1.70 -2.35
N ASP A 18 1.76 3.00 -2.20
CA ASP A 18 0.68 3.97 -2.05
C ASP A 18 -0.03 4.04 -3.41
N ALA A 19 -1.17 3.39 -3.59
CA ALA A 19 -1.90 3.47 -4.85
C ALA A 19 -2.88 4.65 -4.78
N GLY A 20 -2.59 5.69 -5.56
CA GLY A 20 -3.42 6.87 -5.70
C GLY A 20 -4.89 6.57 -6.06
N ARG A 21 -5.75 7.60 -6.00
CA ARG A 21 -7.21 7.49 -6.18
C ARG A 21 -7.60 6.59 -7.38
N CYS A 22 -8.42 5.57 -7.13
CA CYS A 22 -9.02 4.74 -8.18
C CYS A 22 -9.98 5.58 -9.05
N ARG A 23 -9.87 5.51 -10.39
CA ARG A 23 -10.91 6.07 -11.30
C ARG A 23 -12.02 5.04 -11.52
N ARG A 24 -13.28 5.41 -11.25
CA ARG A 24 -14.48 4.62 -11.62
C ARG A 24 -14.59 4.55 -13.15
N LEU A 25 -14.71 3.36 -13.72
CA LEU A 25 -15.16 3.19 -15.11
C LEU A 25 -16.69 3.42 -15.17
N ARG A 26 -17.13 4.37 -16.01
CA ARG A 26 -18.52 4.36 -16.50
C ARG A 26 -18.63 3.31 -17.62
N PRO A 27 -19.72 2.53 -17.71
CA PRO A 27 -19.87 1.54 -18.78
C PRO A 27 -20.00 2.24 -20.15
N GLY A 28 -19.16 1.84 -21.10
CA GLY A 28 -19.40 1.97 -22.55
C GLY A 28 -19.43 3.38 -23.15
N ARG A 29 -18.26 3.91 -23.59
CA ARG A 29 -18.18 4.71 -24.82
C ARG A 29 -16.87 4.43 -25.56
N ARG A 30 -17.01 3.92 -26.80
CA ARG A 30 -15.93 3.67 -27.75
C ARG A 30 -15.13 4.96 -28.03
N ALA A 31 -13.81 4.90 -27.89
CA ALA A 31 -12.92 6.00 -28.24
C ALA A 31 -12.87 6.18 -29.77
N ARG A 32 -13.42 7.27 -30.29
CA ARG A 32 -13.16 7.72 -31.66
C ARG A 32 -11.85 8.52 -31.66
N ARG A 33 -10.86 8.08 -32.44
CA ARG A 33 -9.63 8.83 -32.75
C ARG A 33 -9.98 10.12 -33.51
N ARG A 34 -9.31 11.22 -33.19
CA ARG A 34 -9.15 12.37 -34.12
C ARG A 34 -7.67 12.77 -34.22
N PRO A 35 -7.19 13.23 -35.40
CA PRO A 35 -5.77 13.45 -35.71
C PRO A 35 -5.29 14.87 -35.32
N GLY A 36 -3.97 15.02 -35.20
CA GLY A 36 -3.30 16.14 -34.53
C GLY A 36 -2.93 17.37 -35.38
N ARG A 37 -2.29 18.36 -34.73
CA ARG A 37 -1.44 19.46 -35.26
C ARG A 37 -0.95 20.37 -34.10
N PRO A 38 0.03 21.29 -34.28
CA PRO A 38 1.48 21.07 -34.10
C PRO A 38 2.11 21.92 -32.96
N ALA A 39 3.41 21.71 -32.74
CA ALA A 39 4.25 22.36 -31.73
C ALA A 39 4.52 23.86 -32.00
N ASP A 40 4.61 24.67 -30.93
CA ASP A 40 5.17 26.02 -30.98
C ASP A 40 6.35 26.15 -30.00
N ARG A 41 7.44 26.75 -30.50
CA ARG A 41 8.72 27.03 -29.87
C ARG A 41 8.72 28.50 -29.43
N ARG A 42 8.92 28.81 -28.15
CA ARG A 42 9.56 30.06 -27.73
C ARG A 42 10.53 29.89 -26.58
N THR A 43 11.69 30.50 -26.81
CA THR A 43 12.91 30.65 -26.02
C THR A 43 12.74 31.56 -24.81
N HIS A 44 13.44 31.29 -23.69
CA HIS A 44 14.08 32.33 -22.87
C HIS A 44 15.28 31.74 -22.08
N ARG A 45 16.40 32.47 -22.13
CA ARG A 45 17.68 32.21 -21.45
C ARG A 45 17.62 32.52 -19.95
N GLY A 46 18.21 31.62 -19.16
CA GLY A 46 19.20 31.91 -18.10
C GLY A 46 18.74 32.52 -16.77
N HIS A 47 18.80 31.72 -15.69
CA HIS A 47 19.44 32.11 -14.41
C HIS A 47 19.77 30.86 -13.58
N ARG A 48 21.03 30.77 -13.11
CA ARG A 48 21.55 29.71 -12.23
C ARG A 48 20.83 29.70 -10.90
N LEU A 49 20.30 28.55 -10.48
CA LEU A 49 20.05 28.19 -9.08
C LEU A 49 20.39 26.70 -8.93
N GLY A 50 21.24 26.38 -7.96
CA GLY A 50 21.69 25.03 -7.64
C GLY A 50 20.56 24.05 -7.34
N PRO A 51 20.87 22.74 -7.22
CA PRO A 51 19.86 21.69 -7.17
C PRO A 51 19.07 21.78 -5.87
N ARG A 52 17.95 22.51 -5.91
CA ARG A 52 16.83 22.31 -4.99
C ARG A 52 16.00 21.16 -5.55
N PRO A 53 15.89 19.99 -4.88
CA PRO A 53 14.79 19.10 -5.19
C PRO A 53 13.51 19.80 -4.73
N ARG A 54 12.83 20.46 -5.68
CA ARG A 54 11.46 20.92 -5.47
C ARG A 54 10.61 19.65 -5.37
N ASN A 55 10.04 19.40 -4.19
CA ASN A 55 8.92 18.48 -4.01
C ASN A 55 7.84 18.84 -5.05
N ARG A 56 7.80 18.06 -6.13
CA ARG A 56 6.65 17.99 -7.03
C ARG A 56 5.60 17.11 -6.33
N PRO A 57 4.31 17.19 -6.69
CA PRO A 57 3.29 16.33 -6.10
C PRO A 57 3.72 14.89 -6.33
N ASP A 58 4.15 14.23 -5.26
CA ASP A 58 4.87 12.97 -5.36
C ASP A 58 3.94 11.87 -5.87
N ASP A 59 4.42 11.21 -6.91
CA ASP A 59 3.89 9.97 -7.46
C ASP A 59 3.72 8.95 -6.31
N PRO A 60 2.50 8.53 -5.97
CA PRO A 60 2.26 7.72 -4.78
C PRO A 60 2.94 6.33 -4.87
N HIS A 61 3.38 5.92 -6.06
CA HIS A 61 4.06 4.65 -6.31
C HIS A 61 5.57 4.63 -5.99
N ARG A 62 6.17 5.76 -5.60
CA ARG A 62 7.64 5.87 -5.44
C ARG A 62 8.24 5.11 -4.25
N ARG A 63 7.45 4.72 -3.24
CA ARG A 63 7.97 3.93 -2.10
C ARG A 63 8.34 2.50 -2.49
N SER A 64 7.67 1.94 -3.49
CA SER A 64 8.03 0.64 -4.08
C SER A 64 9.34 0.69 -4.87
N ALA A 65 9.94 1.86 -5.10
CA ALA A 65 11.22 2.05 -5.78
C ALA A 65 12.43 2.16 -4.82
N ALA A 66 12.22 2.44 -3.54
CA ALA A 66 13.31 2.65 -2.59
C ALA A 66 14.01 1.32 -2.25
N ALA A 67 15.33 1.28 -2.49
CA ALA A 67 16.16 0.10 -2.18
C ALA A 67 16.37 -0.07 -0.67
N THR A 68 16.48 1.05 0.08
CA THR A 68 16.72 1.06 1.52
C THR A 68 15.55 1.73 2.25
N TRP A 69 15.12 1.11 3.34
CA TRP A 69 14.02 1.58 4.18
C TRP A 69 14.52 1.99 5.55
N TYR A 70 13.91 3.03 6.12
CA TYR A 70 14.37 3.68 7.36
C TYR A 70 13.27 3.76 8.42
N ALA A 71 13.68 3.72 9.69
CA ALA A 71 12.84 3.76 10.88
C ALA A 71 12.47 5.20 11.30
N ASP A 72 12.88 6.18 10.51
CA ASP A 72 12.68 7.59 10.80
C ASP A 72 12.70 8.40 9.50
N SER A 73 12.09 9.59 9.55
CA SER A 73 12.03 10.49 8.40
C SER A 73 13.36 11.18 8.09
N ALA A 74 14.30 11.20 9.03
CA ALA A 74 15.65 11.75 8.83
C ALA A 74 16.59 10.74 8.13
N GLN A 75 16.13 9.50 7.90
CA GLN A 75 16.86 8.43 7.23
C GLN A 75 18.19 8.08 7.91
N THR A 76 18.22 8.13 9.25
CA THR A 76 19.44 7.82 10.02
C THR A 76 19.45 6.38 10.52
N THR A 77 18.28 5.76 10.67
CA THR A 77 18.12 4.42 11.23
C THR A 77 17.63 3.47 10.15
N VAL A 78 18.50 2.64 9.59
CA VAL A 78 18.12 1.65 8.56
C VAL A 78 17.24 0.57 9.19
N LEU A 79 16.09 0.28 8.56
CA LEU A 79 15.27 -0.89 8.86
C LEU A 79 15.74 -2.09 8.05
N GLY A 80 15.88 -1.91 6.75
CA GLY A 80 16.10 -3.03 5.85
C GLY A 80 16.24 -2.61 4.40
N VAL A 81 16.40 -3.62 3.55
CA VAL A 81 16.56 -3.47 2.11
C VAL A 81 15.45 -4.20 1.37
N ARG A 82 14.97 -3.63 0.27
CA ARG A 82 13.96 -4.29 -0.57
C ARG A 82 14.57 -5.48 -1.30
N THR A 83 14.00 -6.66 -1.13
CA THR A 83 14.42 -7.91 -1.80
C THR A 83 13.54 -8.28 -2.98
N ALA A 84 12.27 -7.87 -2.96
CA ALA A 84 11.36 -8.10 -4.08
C ALA A 84 10.28 -7.02 -4.20
N THR A 85 9.65 -6.92 -5.36
CA THR A 85 8.44 -6.13 -5.60
C THR A 85 7.68 -6.68 -6.79
N SER A 86 6.34 -6.57 -6.77
CA SER A 86 5.48 -6.93 -7.89
C SER A 86 4.46 -5.83 -8.11
N TYR A 87 4.62 -5.10 -9.21
CA TYR A 87 3.71 -4.04 -9.66
C TYR A 87 3.97 -3.71 -11.15
N PRO A 88 2.94 -3.46 -12.00
CA PRO A 88 1.52 -3.69 -11.76
C PRO A 88 1.17 -5.20 -11.80
N GLY A 89 -0.12 -5.54 -11.85
CA GLY A 89 -0.63 -6.92 -11.75
C GLY A 89 -0.94 -7.32 -10.30
N ASN A 90 0.03 -7.08 -9.41
CA ASN A 90 -0.11 -7.15 -7.95
C ASN A 90 0.28 -5.79 -7.33
N ASP A 91 0.16 -5.67 -6.00
CA ASP A 91 0.65 -4.50 -5.27
C ASP A 91 1.35 -4.88 -3.95
N TYR A 92 2.65 -5.22 -4.04
CA TYR A 92 3.47 -5.41 -2.85
C TYR A 92 4.99 -5.24 -3.10
N GLY A 93 5.74 -5.07 -2.01
CA GLY A 93 7.20 -5.15 -1.92
C GLY A 93 7.62 -5.94 -0.69
N LEU A 94 8.75 -6.65 -0.76
CA LEU A 94 9.35 -7.36 0.36
C LEU A 94 10.58 -6.63 0.85
N ILE A 95 10.64 -6.36 2.15
CA ILE A 95 11.73 -5.67 2.82
C ILE A 95 12.43 -6.62 3.77
N ARG A 96 13.68 -6.96 3.49
CA ARG A 96 14.53 -7.73 4.38
C ARG A 96 15.13 -6.82 5.46
N TYR A 97 14.77 -7.04 6.71
CA TYR A 97 15.36 -6.39 7.86
C TYR A 97 16.87 -6.62 7.89
N THR A 98 17.61 -5.53 8.14
CA THR A 98 19.07 -5.55 8.30
C THR A 98 19.51 -4.94 9.62
N SER A 99 18.60 -4.40 10.42
CA SER A 99 18.89 -3.84 11.75
C SER A 99 18.43 -4.75 12.88
N GLY A 100 19.05 -4.62 14.05
CA GLY A 100 18.65 -5.30 15.28
C GLY A 100 17.41 -4.70 15.96
N ILE A 101 16.61 -3.91 15.24
CA ILE A 101 15.39 -3.30 15.78
C ILE A 101 14.35 -4.38 16.00
N ALA A 102 13.75 -4.42 17.18
CA ALA A 102 12.70 -5.38 17.48
C ALA A 102 11.53 -5.26 16.48
N HIS A 103 11.20 -6.37 15.81
CA HIS A 103 10.12 -6.51 14.85
C HIS A 103 9.13 -7.58 15.35
N PRO A 104 8.25 -7.25 16.31
CA PRO A 104 7.25 -8.20 16.78
C PRO A 104 6.28 -8.59 15.65
N SER A 105 5.76 -9.82 15.69
CA SER A 105 4.62 -10.23 14.87
C SER A 105 3.35 -9.55 15.41
N ALA A 106 3.18 -8.27 15.13
CA ALA A 106 2.11 -7.46 15.68
C ALA A 106 1.78 -6.24 14.82
N VAL A 107 0.50 -5.84 14.86
CA VAL A 107 -0.03 -4.60 14.27
C VAL A 107 -0.10 -3.52 15.35
N TYR A 108 0.37 -2.32 15.03
CA TYR A 108 0.23 -1.16 15.92
C TYR A 108 -1.19 -0.59 15.87
N THR A 109 -1.81 -0.36 17.04
CA THR A 109 -3.23 0.01 17.17
C THR A 109 -3.49 1.40 17.78
N TYR A 110 -2.45 2.22 17.96
CA TYR A 110 -2.56 3.64 18.33
C TYR A 110 -3.48 3.98 19.53
N PRO A 111 -3.04 3.78 20.80
CA PRO A 111 -1.82 3.12 21.25
C PRO A 111 -1.97 1.59 21.32
N GLY A 112 -0.86 0.89 21.53
CA GLY A 112 -0.84 -0.56 21.76
C GLY A 112 -0.48 -1.41 20.54
N LEU A 113 -0.43 -2.72 20.76
CA LEU A 113 -0.09 -3.72 19.79
C LEU A 113 -1.12 -4.84 19.82
N LEU A 114 -1.53 -5.30 18.64
CA LEU A 114 -2.30 -6.52 18.45
C LEU A 114 -1.37 -7.59 17.88
N THR A 115 -1.19 -8.69 18.61
CA THR A 115 -0.40 -9.84 18.16
C THR A 115 -1.01 -10.45 16.92
N ILE A 116 -0.15 -10.83 15.98
CA ILE A 116 -0.52 -11.55 14.77
C ILE A 116 -0.15 -13.02 14.93
N ASN A 117 -1.17 -13.87 14.80
CA ASN A 117 -1.11 -15.32 15.03
C ASN A 117 -1.08 -16.14 13.73
N GLY A 118 -0.94 -15.46 12.58
CA GLY A 118 -0.84 -16.09 11.28
C GLY A 118 -1.72 -15.47 10.19
N PRO A 119 -1.54 -15.91 8.94
CA PRO A 119 -2.32 -15.42 7.80
C PRO A 119 -3.68 -16.11 7.69
N GLY A 120 -4.62 -15.45 7.02
CA GLY A 120 -5.91 -16.04 6.67
C GLY A 120 -6.45 -15.51 5.36
N ASN A 121 -7.43 -16.24 4.81
CA ASN A 121 -8.13 -15.84 3.60
C ASN A 121 -9.34 -14.97 3.94
N ALA A 122 -9.60 -13.96 3.11
CA ALA A 122 -10.77 -13.12 3.25
C ALA A 122 -12.05 -13.82 2.78
N TYR A 123 -13.19 -13.52 3.41
CA TYR A 123 -14.51 -13.88 2.90
C TYR A 123 -15.48 -12.69 2.96
N VAL A 124 -16.47 -12.65 2.07
CA VAL A 124 -17.45 -11.55 2.04
C VAL A 124 -18.28 -11.56 3.32
N GLY A 125 -18.46 -10.39 3.94
CA GLY A 125 -19.13 -10.23 5.23
C GLY A 125 -18.19 -10.35 6.44
N GLN A 126 -16.93 -10.74 6.24
CA GLN A 126 -15.95 -10.83 7.32
C GLN A 126 -15.72 -9.46 7.96
N ALA A 127 -15.80 -9.40 9.29
CA ALA A 127 -15.42 -8.24 10.07
C ALA A 127 -13.89 -8.12 10.10
N VAL A 128 -13.40 -6.95 9.70
CA VAL A 128 -11.97 -6.66 9.56
C VAL A 128 -11.66 -5.25 10.02
N CYS A 129 -10.44 -5.04 10.48
CA CYS A 129 -9.89 -3.76 10.85
C CYS A 129 -8.63 -3.48 10.04
N ARG A 130 -8.33 -2.21 9.83
CA ARG A 130 -7.07 -1.77 9.24
C ARG A 130 -6.42 -0.71 10.09
N SER A 131 -5.10 -0.69 10.09
CA SER A 131 -4.30 0.30 10.81
C SER A 131 -3.48 1.12 9.82
N GLY A 132 -3.51 2.45 9.97
CA GLY A 132 -2.80 3.38 9.11
C GLY A 132 -2.28 4.58 9.89
N VAL A 133 -1.17 5.16 9.43
CA VAL A 133 -0.48 6.24 10.16
C VAL A 133 -1.26 7.55 10.14
N THR A 134 -2.14 7.74 9.14
CA THR A 134 -2.86 8.99 8.92
C THR A 134 -4.20 8.97 9.66
N THR A 135 -4.92 7.85 9.62
CA THR A 135 -6.30 7.78 10.16
C THR A 135 -6.49 6.78 11.30
N GLY A 136 -5.40 6.20 11.80
CA GLY A 136 -5.41 5.25 12.91
C GLY A 136 -6.07 3.93 12.56
N VAL A 137 -6.71 3.31 13.55
CA VAL A 137 -7.47 2.07 13.38
C VAL A 137 -8.87 2.39 12.89
N ARG A 138 -9.31 1.71 11.83
CA ARG A 138 -10.70 1.74 11.34
C ARG A 138 -11.16 0.33 11.04
N CYS A 139 -12.43 0.04 11.33
CA CYS A 139 -13.01 -1.29 11.12
C CYS A 139 -14.23 -1.21 10.22
N GLY A 140 -14.56 -2.35 9.61
CA GLY A 140 -15.67 -2.51 8.68
C GLY A 140 -15.73 -3.95 8.22
N THR A 141 -16.15 -4.15 6.97
CA THR A 141 -16.37 -5.49 6.42
C THR A 141 -15.78 -5.66 5.04
N VAL A 142 -15.41 -6.89 4.74
CA VAL A 142 -15.11 -7.33 3.37
C VAL A 142 -16.41 -7.32 2.57
N THR A 143 -16.41 -6.63 1.44
CA THR A 143 -17.58 -6.46 0.55
C THR A 143 -17.39 -7.09 -0.83
N GLY A 144 -16.22 -7.67 -1.09
CA GLY A 144 -15.94 -8.34 -2.35
C GLY A 144 -14.54 -8.95 -2.36
N LEU A 145 -14.35 -9.96 -3.20
CA LEU A 145 -13.08 -10.64 -3.45
C LEU A 145 -12.78 -10.60 -4.94
N ASN A 146 -11.55 -10.96 -5.34
CA ASN A 146 -11.12 -11.05 -6.73
C ASN A 146 -11.37 -9.77 -7.54
N GLN A 147 -11.24 -8.61 -6.91
CA GLN A 147 -11.44 -7.35 -7.59
C GLN A 147 -10.28 -7.03 -8.52
N THR A 148 -10.63 -6.47 -9.68
CA THR A 148 -9.68 -5.88 -10.61
C THR A 148 -9.80 -4.36 -10.53
N VAL A 149 -8.70 -3.69 -10.22
CA VAL A 149 -8.66 -2.23 -10.05
C VAL A 149 -7.72 -1.62 -11.07
N ASN A 150 -8.20 -0.61 -11.77
CA ASN A 150 -7.44 0.12 -12.77
C ASN A 150 -6.94 1.45 -12.18
N TYR A 151 -5.68 1.47 -11.78
CA TYR A 151 -4.97 2.69 -11.42
C TYR A 151 -4.43 3.36 -12.68
N ALA A 152 -4.17 4.67 -12.61
CA ALA A 152 -3.62 5.42 -13.75
C ALA A 152 -2.28 4.84 -14.26
N THR A 153 -1.60 4.10 -13.39
CA THR A 153 -0.28 3.52 -13.53
C THR A 153 -0.29 2.02 -13.86
N GLY A 154 -1.46 1.36 -13.79
CA GLY A 154 -1.57 -0.05 -14.12
C GLY A 154 -2.81 -0.73 -13.54
N VAL A 155 -3.10 -1.93 -14.06
CA VAL A 155 -4.19 -2.78 -13.57
C VAL A 155 -3.65 -3.75 -12.53
N ILE A 156 -4.39 -3.92 -11.44
CA ILE A 156 -4.09 -4.86 -10.35
C ILE A 156 -5.27 -5.82 -10.20
N TYR A 157 -4.97 -7.11 -10.01
CA TYR A 157 -5.95 -8.19 -9.96
C TYR A 157 -6.02 -8.83 -8.57
N GLY A 158 -7.06 -9.63 -8.33
CA GLY A 158 -7.14 -10.47 -7.14
C GLY A 158 -7.33 -9.73 -5.82
N LEU A 159 -7.75 -8.46 -5.84
CA LEU A 159 -7.82 -7.64 -4.63
C LEU A 159 -9.05 -7.94 -3.77
N ILE A 160 -8.90 -7.75 -2.47
CA ILE A 160 -9.99 -7.78 -1.47
C ILE A 160 -10.60 -6.38 -1.41
N ARG A 161 -11.93 -6.28 -1.44
CA ARG A 161 -12.66 -5.01 -1.29
C ARG A 161 -13.23 -4.90 0.10
N THR A 162 -13.10 -3.72 0.72
CA THR A 162 -13.78 -3.41 1.98
C THR A 162 -14.53 -2.07 1.90
N ASN A 163 -15.45 -1.85 2.83
CA ASN A 163 -16.10 -0.54 3.05
C ASN A 163 -15.34 0.35 4.05
N ILE A 164 -14.10 -0.02 4.40
CA ILE A 164 -13.28 0.79 5.32
C ILE A 164 -12.69 1.95 4.52
N CYS A 165 -12.84 3.17 5.01
CA CYS A 165 -12.19 4.34 4.41
C CYS A 165 -10.67 4.28 4.58
N ALA A 166 -9.91 5.06 3.81
CA ALA A 166 -8.48 5.33 4.04
C ALA A 166 -8.12 6.68 3.43
N GLU A 167 -7.05 7.29 3.92
CA GLU A 167 -6.50 8.55 3.43
C GLU A 167 -5.06 8.35 2.92
N PRO A 168 -4.51 9.30 2.15
CA PRO A 168 -3.10 9.26 1.76
C PRO A 168 -2.18 9.05 2.97
N GLY A 169 -1.22 8.13 2.82
CA GLY A 169 -0.32 7.71 3.91
C GLY A 169 -0.78 6.48 4.70
N ASP A 170 -2.04 6.05 4.60
CA ASP A 170 -2.47 4.77 5.21
C ASP A 170 -2.01 3.54 4.41
N SER A 171 -1.63 3.71 3.14
CA SER A 171 -1.26 2.62 2.24
C SER A 171 -0.04 1.83 2.73
N GLY A 172 -0.02 0.54 2.40
CA GLY A 172 0.88 -0.42 3.02
C GLY A 172 0.43 -0.87 4.43
N GLY A 173 -0.63 -0.29 4.98
CA GLY A 173 -1.19 -0.67 6.27
C GLY A 173 -1.86 -2.05 6.26
N PRO A 174 -1.84 -2.78 7.41
CA PRO A 174 -2.49 -4.08 7.56
C PRO A 174 -4.01 -4.03 7.41
N LEU A 175 -4.59 -5.11 6.88
CA LEU A 175 -5.97 -5.52 7.09
C LEU A 175 -6.02 -6.82 7.90
N TYR A 176 -6.61 -6.82 9.08
CA TYR A 176 -6.57 -7.93 10.03
C TYR A 176 -7.93 -8.19 10.68
N VAL A 177 -8.10 -9.39 11.23
CA VAL A 177 -9.23 -9.76 12.08
C VAL A 177 -8.84 -9.51 13.53
N ALA A 178 -9.46 -8.50 14.15
CA ALA A 178 -9.08 -8.05 15.49
C ALA A 178 -9.33 -9.10 16.58
N SER A 179 -10.36 -9.93 16.44
CA SER A 179 -10.70 -10.94 17.45
C SER A 179 -9.73 -12.13 17.49
N THR A 180 -9.03 -12.41 16.39
CA THR A 180 -8.19 -13.61 16.25
C THR A 180 -6.71 -13.30 16.04
N GLY A 181 -6.35 -12.05 15.74
CA GLY A 181 -4.98 -11.72 15.33
C GLY A 181 -4.62 -12.27 13.94
N THR A 182 -5.61 -12.56 13.09
CA THR A 182 -5.35 -13.08 11.74
C THR A 182 -5.06 -11.93 10.78
N ILE A 183 -3.93 -11.99 10.06
CA ILE A 183 -3.62 -11.02 8.99
C ILE A 183 -4.25 -11.47 7.67
N ILE A 184 -4.88 -10.54 6.97
CA ILE A 184 -5.67 -10.80 5.76
C ILE A 184 -5.04 -10.17 4.52
N GLY A 185 -4.53 -8.95 4.63
CA GLY A 185 -3.97 -8.26 3.48
C GLY A 185 -3.25 -6.97 3.79
N ILE A 186 -2.81 -6.31 2.71
CA ILE A 186 -2.03 -5.08 2.72
C ILE A 186 -2.76 -4.03 1.89
N LEU A 187 -2.96 -2.83 2.43
CA LEU A 187 -3.71 -1.76 1.75
C LEU A 187 -2.97 -1.32 0.48
N SER A 188 -3.57 -1.60 -0.68
CA SER A 188 -3.09 -1.12 -1.99
C SER A 188 -3.57 0.31 -2.23
N GLY A 189 -4.89 0.54 -2.18
CA GLY A 189 -5.45 1.89 -2.32
C GLY A 189 -6.97 1.91 -2.22
N GLY A 190 -7.59 2.99 -2.70
CA GLY A 190 -9.03 3.14 -2.56
C GLY A 190 -9.65 4.33 -3.30
N SER A 191 -10.90 4.59 -2.96
CA SER A 191 -11.69 5.73 -3.43
C SER A 191 -12.61 6.24 -2.32
N GLY A 192 -13.03 7.50 -2.40
CA GLY A 192 -13.75 8.18 -1.31
C GLY A 192 -12.77 8.77 -0.29
N ASN A 193 -13.25 8.98 0.94
CA ASN A 193 -12.47 9.50 2.07
C ASN A 193 -13.12 9.09 3.40
N CYS A 194 -12.49 9.40 4.53
CA CYS A 194 -13.01 9.07 5.85
C CYS A 194 -14.11 10.00 6.38
N THR A 195 -14.50 11.03 5.62
CA THR A 195 -15.59 11.96 5.98
C THR A 195 -16.92 11.57 5.33
N SER A 196 -16.91 11.16 4.05
CA SER A 196 -18.10 10.80 3.28
C SER A 196 -18.20 9.29 2.98
N GLY A 197 -17.27 8.50 3.52
CA GLY A 197 -17.18 7.07 3.28
C GLY A 197 -16.23 6.74 2.13
N GLY A 198 -15.69 5.52 2.18
CA GLY A 198 -14.69 5.07 1.24
C GLY A 198 -14.78 3.59 0.94
N THR A 199 -14.15 3.20 -0.17
CA THR A 199 -13.89 1.81 -0.52
C THR A 199 -12.38 1.66 -0.61
N THR A 200 -11.84 0.64 0.04
CA THR A 200 -10.42 0.29 -0.01
C THR A 200 -10.22 -1.11 -0.56
N TYR A 201 -9.06 -1.31 -1.17
CA TYR A 201 -8.64 -2.54 -1.81
C TYR A 201 -7.31 -3.03 -1.24
N TYR A 202 -7.21 -4.33 -1.01
CA TYR A 202 -6.07 -4.93 -0.33
C TYR A 202 -5.49 -6.09 -1.13
N GLN A 203 -4.17 -6.16 -1.21
CA GLN A 203 -3.44 -7.31 -1.70
C GLN A 203 -3.57 -8.45 -0.65
N PRO A 204 -4.08 -9.64 -1.01
CA PRO A 204 -4.14 -10.77 -0.09
C PRO A 204 -2.74 -11.17 0.39
N ILE A 205 -2.54 -11.26 1.72
CA ILE A 205 -1.23 -11.59 2.29
C ILE A 205 -0.82 -13.02 1.98
N ALA A 206 -1.78 -13.96 1.96
CA ALA A 206 -1.52 -15.36 1.64
C ALA A 206 -0.89 -15.54 0.24
N ALA A 207 -1.32 -14.74 -0.74
CA ALA A 207 -0.74 -14.77 -2.09
C ALA A 207 0.72 -14.27 -2.10
N VAL A 208 1.03 -13.25 -1.28
CA VAL A 208 2.40 -12.75 -1.14
C VAL A 208 3.29 -13.80 -0.47
N LEU A 209 2.84 -14.38 0.64
CA LEU A 209 3.59 -15.41 1.37
C LEU A 209 3.89 -16.63 0.48
N ALA A 210 2.88 -17.11 -0.26
CA ALA A 210 3.03 -18.24 -1.17
C ALA A 210 4.01 -17.97 -2.31
N ALA A 211 4.05 -16.76 -2.85
CA ALA A 211 4.95 -16.40 -3.96
C ALA A 211 6.44 -16.47 -3.60
N TYR A 212 6.79 -16.37 -2.30
CA TYR A 212 8.17 -16.34 -1.82
C TYR A 212 8.48 -17.43 -0.78
N GLY A 213 7.55 -18.35 -0.52
CA GLY A 213 7.73 -19.40 0.50
C GLY A 213 7.90 -18.86 1.92
N LEU A 214 7.32 -17.70 2.21
CA LEU A 214 7.41 -17.07 3.53
C LEU A 214 6.32 -17.58 4.47
N THR A 215 6.61 -17.57 5.77
CA THR A 215 5.66 -17.92 6.82
C THR A 215 5.52 -16.79 7.83
N LEU A 216 4.38 -16.74 8.51
CA LEU A 216 4.22 -15.96 9.74
C LEU A 216 4.16 -16.94 10.91
N PRO A 217 4.65 -16.55 12.10
CA PRO A 217 4.50 -17.34 13.32
C PRO A 217 3.06 -17.68 13.65
#